data_AF-A0A3R8MZY9-F1
#
_entry.id   AF-A0A3R8MZY9-F1
#
_cell.length_a   1.000
_cell.length_b   1.000
_cell.length_c   1.000
_cell.angle_alpha   90.00
_cell.angle_beta   90.00
_cell.angle_gamma   90.00
#
_symmetry.space_group_name_H-M   'P 1'
#
loop_
_entity.id
_entity.type
_entity.pdbx_description
1 polymer ?
#
loop_
_entity_poly.entity_id
_entity_poly.type
_entity_poly.pdbx_seq_one_letter_code
_entity_poly.pdbx_strand_id
1 'polypeptide(L)'
;MSDKGSLILGTTQLVLNAEQLDNQNTKRKTTDKAPTQGIQAGELTLNANTLSNQQGGIYIADLATMTVNQTLNNQQGEVLSDNGLTIKDNGNLSLNNQDGLIQAKNRLNLTAKTLEQEGTIKTQGDLTVRLKDSFTLNNAFEVGNNLDFSTQGDFTNNVALLIGNRATLSANQIINTASGEISSKNSKLTANEITNRGLIDGEKNLLNANKITNIGTGRIYGDHLALGSNQLINREENGSSATIAARKRLDFGVNKIINSNGSTMMSLGTMHFGKTLDENHQAVGLADSVQNHNAVIEALGRISFNVKGVENQHKLLKLEMQETSRIPIFEYSFGNEPQRYAKDTEGLTKIKRDNDSSHWGTNRNVKNLYALRLPDGRESEEWREYDYIRTINESMIIPAVYDEAKIISGDKIDFYSSDVKNADSKIIANTGIEYHQG
;
A
#
# COMPACT_ATOMS: atom_id res chain seq x y z
N MET A 1 -48.28 20.55 -4.15
CA MET A 1 -47.24 21.20 -4.99
C MET A 1 -47.86 21.51 -6.35
N SER A 2 -47.88 22.78 -6.76
CA SER A 2 -48.65 23.25 -7.92
C SER A 2 -47.90 22.99 -9.24
N ASP A 3 -48.62 22.82 -10.35
CA ASP A 3 -48.04 22.77 -11.71
C ASP A 3 -47.61 24.17 -12.23
N LYS A 4 -47.64 25.19 -11.38
CA LYS A 4 -47.21 26.57 -11.67
C LYS A 4 -45.79 26.83 -11.16
N GLY A 5 -44.80 26.45 -11.95
CA GLY A 5 -43.42 26.93 -11.85
C GLY A 5 -43.11 27.83 -13.04
N SER A 6 -42.04 28.61 -12.93
CA SER A 6 -41.62 29.52 -14.02
C SER A 6 -40.87 28.76 -15.11
N LEU A 7 -40.96 29.24 -16.35
CA LEU A 7 -40.24 28.74 -17.52
C LEU A 7 -39.51 29.90 -18.19
N ILE A 8 -38.21 29.72 -18.45
CA ILE A 8 -37.44 30.58 -19.35
C ILE A 8 -37.02 29.71 -20.54
N LEU A 9 -37.48 30.05 -21.73
CA LEU A 9 -37.28 29.25 -22.95
C LEU A 9 -36.62 30.07 -24.05
N GLY A 10 -35.49 29.58 -24.58
CA GLY A 10 -34.87 30.06 -25.81
C GLY A 10 -34.65 28.91 -26.80
N THR A 11 -35.54 28.74 -27.77
CA THR A 11 -35.56 27.56 -28.66
C THR A 11 -34.28 27.35 -29.48
N THR A 12 -33.56 28.42 -29.81
CA THR A 12 -32.26 28.36 -30.49
C THR A 12 -31.13 28.76 -29.55
N GLN A 13 -31.23 29.94 -28.96
CA GLN A 13 -30.23 30.47 -28.04
C GLN A 13 -30.91 31.22 -26.91
N LEU A 14 -30.35 31.11 -25.71
CA LEU A 14 -30.73 31.87 -24.55
C LEU A 14 -29.50 32.52 -23.93
N VAL A 15 -29.53 33.84 -23.77
CA VAL A 15 -28.49 34.59 -23.05
C VAL A 15 -29.12 35.15 -21.76
N LEU A 16 -28.61 34.74 -20.61
CA LEU A 16 -29.04 35.21 -19.31
C LEU A 16 -27.89 35.98 -18.65
N ASN A 17 -28.12 37.25 -18.35
CA ASN A 17 -27.23 38.08 -17.54
C ASN A 17 -28.01 38.55 -16.33
N ALA A 18 -27.64 38.07 -15.15
CA ALA A 18 -28.28 38.44 -13.90
C ALA A 18 -27.22 38.59 -12.81
N GLU A 19 -27.43 39.42 -11.81
CA GLU A 19 -26.57 39.37 -10.63
C GLU A 19 -26.85 38.08 -9.83
N GLN A 20 -28.13 37.81 -9.60
CA GLN A 20 -28.64 36.63 -8.91
C GLN A 20 -29.69 35.96 -9.78
N LEU A 21 -29.59 34.65 -9.96
CA LEU A 21 -30.56 33.86 -10.70
C LEU A 21 -31.12 32.76 -9.81
N ASP A 22 -32.44 32.81 -9.56
CA ASP A 22 -33.18 31.81 -8.80
C ASP A 22 -34.00 30.94 -9.75
N ASN A 23 -33.63 29.67 -9.86
CA ASN A 23 -34.30 28.64 -10.64
C ASN A 23 -34.80 27.49 -9.74
N GLN A 24 -35.01 27.73 -8.45
CA GLN A 24 -35.38 26.70 -7.50
C GLN A 24 -36.77 26.09 -7.78
N ASN A 25 -36.96 24.84 -7.39
CA ASN A 25 -38.25 24.12 -7.49
C ASN A 25 -38.83 24.04 -8.91
N THR A 26 -37.97 24.08 -9.94
CA THR A 26 -38.36 23.99 -11.36
C THR A 26 -37.96 22.67 -12.03
N LYS A 27 -37.40 21.71 -11.26
CA LYS A 27 -37.01 20.40 -11.77
C LYS A 27 -38.20 19.66 -12.38
N ARG A 28 -37.95 18.95 -13.47
CA ARG A 28 -38.94 18.15 -14.18
C ARG A 28 -39.43 17.04 -13.27
N LYS A 29 -40.74 16.82 -13.23
CA LYS A 29 -41.36 15.79 -12.38
C LYS A 29 -41.16 14.38 -12.94
N THR A 30 -41.14 14.24 -14.26
CA THR A 30 -41.04 12.96 -14.95
C THR A 30 -40.05 13.07 -16.12
N THR A 31 -39.31 12.00 -16.39
CA THR A 31 -38.26 11.96 -17.42
C THR A 31 -38.78 11.59 -18.82
N ASP A 32 -40.03 11.13 -18.91
CA ASP A 32 -40.72 10.70 -20.13
C ASP A 32 -41.36 11.87 -20.92
N LYS A 33 -41.40 13.06 -20.34
CA LYS A 33 -42.00 14.25 -20.94
C LYS A 33 -40.99 15.39 -21.02
N ALA A 34 -41.18 16.25 -22.02
CA ALA A 34 -40.45 17.51 -22.10
C ALA A 34 -40.68 18.31 -20.79
N PRO A 35 -39.63 18.91 -20.21
CA PRO A 35 -39.81 19.72 -19.01
C PRO A 35 -40.78 20.87 -19.29
N THR A 36 -41.68 21.19 -18.35
CA THR A 36 -42.65 22.29 -18.49
C THR A 36 -42.25 23.54 -17.70
N GLN A 37 -41.13 23.47 -16.97
CA GLN A 37 -40.61 24.49 -16.07
C GLN A 37 -39.08 24.52 -16.18
N GLY A 38 -38.48 25.53 -15.57
CA GLY A 38 -37.03 25.70 -15.46
C GLY A 38 -36.44 26.52 -16.60
N ILE A 39 -35.14 26.37 -16.80
CA ILE A 39 -34.40 27.03 -17.88
C ILE A 39 -34.21 26.02 -19.01
N GLN A 40 -34.67 26.38 -20.20
CA GLN A 40 -34.58 25.54 -21.39
C GLN A 40 -33.98 26.34 -22.53
N ALA A 41 -32.98 25.78 -23.20
CA ALA A 41 -32.39 26.43 -24.37
C ALA A 41 -31.85 25.44 -25.41
N GLY A 42 -31.78 25.88 -26.66
CA GLY A 42 -30.95 25.22 -27.67
C GLY A 42 -29.47 25.32 -27.26
N GLU A 43 -28.96 26.55 -27.21
CA GLU A 43 -27.69 26.92 -26.60
C GLU A 43 -27.91 27.88 -25.43
N LEU A 44 -27.13 27.73 -24.36
CA LEU A 44 -27.18 28.61 -23.19
C LEU A 44 -25.86 29.36 -23.00
N THR A 45 -25.95 30.69 -22.89
CA THR A 45 -24.92 31.51 -22.24
C THR A 45 -25.51 32.13 -20.97
N LEU A 46 -24.98 31.77 -19.81
CA LEU A 46 -25.45 32.26 -18.51
C LEU A 46 -24.30 32.95 -17.79
N ASN A 47 -24.51 34.20 -17.40
CA ASN A 47 -23.60 34.96 -16.56
C ASN A 47 -24.33 35.39 -15.28
N ALA A 48 -23.86 34.91 -14.14
CA ALA A 48 -24.39 35.28 -12.83
C ALA A 48 -23.32 35.41 -11.75
N ASN A 49 -23.58 36.18 -10.68
CA ASN A 49 -22.75 36.08 -9.47
C ASN A 49 -23.19 34.88 -8.64
N THR A 50 -24.50 34.72 -8.45
CA THR A 50 -25.09 33.58 -7.75
C THR A 50 -26.16 32.90 -8.60
N LEU A 51 -26.18 31.57 -8.57
CA LEU A 51 -27.20 30.74 -9.21
C LEU A 51 -27.72 29.71 -8.20
N SER A 52 -28.99 29.85 -7.83
CA SER A 52 -29.71 28.86 -7.04
C SER A 52 -30.52 27.97 -7.99
N ASN A 53 -30.10 26.71 -8.13
CA ASN A 53 -30.80 25.66 -8.88
C ASN A 53 -31.25 24.51 -7.96
N GLN A 54 -31.48 24.80 -6.67
CA GLN A 54 -31.93 23.80 -5.72
C GLN A 54 -33.30 23.23 -6.11
N GLN A 55 -33.40 21.91 -6.29
CA GLN A 55 -34.57 21.26 -6.87
C GLN A 55 -35.02 21.91 -8.20
N GLY A 56 -34.09 22.55 -8.92
CA GLY A 56 -34.30 23.26 -10.17
C GLY A 56 -33.89 22.43 -11.38
N GLY A 57 -34.29 22.89 -12.57
CA GLY A 57 -33.97 22.24 -13.83
C GLY A 57 -33.39 23.21 -14.86
N ILE A 58 -32.21 22.88 -15.39
CA ILE A 58 -31.59 23.54 -16.54
C ILE A 58 -31.36 22.48 -17.62
N TYR A 59 -32.01 22.62 -18.78
CA TYR A 59 -32.05 21.60 -19.85
C TYR A 59 -31.64 22.20 -21.20
N ILE A 60 -30.46 21.80 -21.70
CA ILE A 60 -29.83 22.40 -22.88
C ILE A 60 -29.68 21.37 -24.00
N ALA A 61 -30.22 21.68 -25.18
CA ALA A 61 -30.24 20.75 -26.31
C ALA A 61 -28.90 20.62 -27.05
N ASP A 62 -28.01 21.59 -26.89
CA ASP A 62 -26.67 21.55 -27.47
C ASP A 62 -25.61 22.00 -26.45
N LEU A 63 -25.09 23.23 -26.56
CA LEU A 63 -23.99 23.73 -25.74
C LEU A 63 -24.45 24.68 -24.63
N ALA A 64 -23.88 24.52 -23.45
CA ALA A 64 -24.08 25.41 -22.31
C ALA A 64 -22.75 25.98 -21.81
N THR A 65 -22.66 27.31 -21.71
CA THR A 65 -21.60 28.01 -21.00
C THR A 65 -22.19 28.80 -19.85
N MET A 66 -21.82 28.44 -18.63
CA MET A 66 -22.27 29.07 -17.39
C MET A 66 -21.06 29.70 -16.69
N THR A 67 -21.00 31.02 -16.65
CA THR A 67 -20.04 31.79 -15.85
C THR A 67 -20.72 32.18 -14.55
N VAL A 68 -20.33 31.56 -13.44
CA VAL A 68 -20.90 31.84 -12.10
C VAL A 68 -19.79 32.29 -11.17
N ASN A 69 -19.82 33.54 -10.70
CA ASN A 69 -18.66 34.15 -10.04
C ASN A 69 -18.49 33.81 -8.55
N GLN A 70 -19.56 33.42 -7.84
CA GLN A 70 -19.52 33.19 -6.39
C GLN A 70 -20.10 31.84 -5.99
N THR A 71 -21.37 31.58 -6.30
CA THR A 71 -22.05 30.37 -5.78
C THR A 71 -22.96 29.76 -6.81
N LEU A 72 -22.81 28.46 -7.03
CA LEU A 72 -23.76 27.62 -7.75
C LEU A 72 -24.27 26.54 -6.80
N ASN A 73 -25.53 26.66 -6.37
CA ASN A 73 -26.19 25.65 -5.57
C ASN A 73 -27.09 24.80 -6.47
N ASN A 74 -26.67 23.57 -6.79
CA ASN A 74 -27.41 22.58 -7.56
C ASN A 74 -27.96 21.44 -6.68
N GLN A 75 -28.17 21.68 -5.38
CA GLN A 75 -28.64 20.64 -4.47
C GLN A 75 -29.97 20.05 -4.93
N GLN A 76 -30.04 18.73 -5.12
CA GLN A 76 -31.22 18.02 -5.65
C GLN A 76 -31.71 18.52 -7.03
N GLY A 77 -30.95 19.40 -7.69
CA GLY A 77 -31.25 19.98 -8.99
C GLY A 77 -30.72 19.16 -10.17
N GLU A 78 -30.99 19.64 -11.39
CA GLU A 78 -30.46 19.10 -12.64
C GLU A 78 -29.86 20.22 -13.50
N VAL A 79 -28.65 20.01 -14.00
CA VAL A 79 -28.02 20.79 -15.08
C VAL A 79 -27.60 19.81 -16.18
N LEU A 80 -28.37 19.76 -17.26
CA LEU A 80 -28.21 18.78 -18.33
C LEU A 80 -27.92 19.47 -19.67
N SER A 81 -26.94 18.94 -20.39
CA SER A 81 -26.62 19.32 -21.78
C SER A 81 -26.50 18.08 -22.68
N ASP A 82 -27.17 18.11 -23.82
CA ASP A 82 -27.15 17.02 -24.80
C ASP A 82 -25.87 16.98 -25.67
N ASN A 83 -24.98 17.97 -25.53
CA ASN A 83 -23.66 17.97 -26.16
C ASN A 83 -22.53 18.33 -25.16
N GLY A 84 -22.40 19.61 -24.81
CA GLY A 84 -21.28 20.11 -24.02
C GLY A 84 -21.69 21.11 -22.94
N LEU A 85 -21.16 20.92 -21.73
CA LEU A 85 -21.38 21.81 -20.60
C LEU A 85 -20.05 22.38 -20.10
N THR A 86 -19.97 23.71 -20.01
CA THR A 86 -18.87 24.40 -19.36
C THR A 86 -19.42 25.23 -18.21
N ILE A 87 -19.06 24.86 -16.97
CA ILE A 87 -19.27 25.67 -15.77
C ILE A 87 -17.91 26.24 -15.40
N LYS A 88 -17.80 27.57 -15.38
CA LYS A 88 -16.54 28.26 -15.11
C LYS A 88 -16.76 29.50 -14.28
N ASP A 89 -15.66 30.04 -13.77
CA ASP A 89 -15.63 31.27 -13.02
C ASP A 89 -14.34 32.06 -13.26
N ASN A 90 -14.18 33.16 -12.53
CA ASN A 90 -12.92 33.91 -12.45
C ASN A 90 -12.14 33.59 -11.14
N GLY A 91 -12.36 32.41 -10.55
CA GLY A 91 -11.57 31.84 -9.47
C GLY A 91 -12.11 31.91 -8.04
N ASN A 92 -13.41 32.11 -7.82
CA ASN A 92 -14.07 32.21 -6.49
C ASN A 92 -15.32 31.33 -6.30
N LEU A 93 -15.74 30.56 -7.31
CA LEU A 93 -16.95 29.76 -7.35
C LEU A 93 -16.89 28.64 -6.31
N SER A 94 -17.88 28.64 -5.42
CA SER A 94 -18.28 27.50 -4.61
C SER A 94 -19.42 26.77 -5.31
N LEU A 95 -19.17 25.52 -5.72
CA LEU A 95 -20.18 24.66 -6.33
C LEU A 95 -20.64 23.61 -5.32
N ASN A 96 -21.94 23.59 -5.04
CA ASN A 96 -22.58 22.54 -4.26
C ASN A 96 -23.53 21.74 -5.15
N ASN A 97 -23.24 20.47 -5.38
CA ASN A 97 -24.06 19.54 -6.15
C ASN A 97 -24.61 18.40 -5.28
N GLN A 98 -24.77 18.60 -3.96
CA GLN A 98 -25.29 17.57 -3.05
C GLN A 98 -26.61 16.98 -3.57
N ASP A 99 -26.65 15.66 -3.77
CA ASP A 99 -27.81 14.93 -4.33
C ASP A 99 -28.32 15.46 -5.68
N GLY A 100 -27.55 16.31 -6.35
CA GLY A 100 -27.83 16.90 -7.64
C GLY A 100 -27.20 16.13 -8.80
N LEU A 101 -27.61 16.50 -10.02
CA LEU A 101 -27.08 15.95 -11.26
C LEU A 101 -26.52 17.06 -12.13
N ILE A 102 -25.25 16.93 -12.52
CA ILE A 102 -24.61 17.72 -13.57
C ILE A 102 -24.18 16.74 -14.66
N GLN A 103 -24.67 16.96 -15.88
CA GLN A 103 -24.43 16.03 -16.98
C GLN A 103 -24.21 16.75 -18.31
N ALA A 104 -23.25 16.24 -19.08
CA ALA A 104 -23.12 16.53 -20.50
C ALA A 104 -22.86 15.26 -21.29
N LYS A 105 -23.43 15.13 -22.49
CA LYS A 105 -23.23 13.93 -23.31
C LYS A 105 -21.77 13.73 -23.73
N ASN A 106 -21.16 14.72 -24.39
CA ASN A 106 -19.85 14.58 -25.04
C ASN A 106 -18.69 15.21 -24.28
N ARG A 107 -18.93 16.33 -23.57
CA ARG A 107 -17.87 17.01 -22.81
C ARG A 107 -18.41 17.81 -21.65
N LEU A 108 -17.81 17.63 -20.48
CA LEU A 108 -18.09 18.43 -19.29
C LEU A 108 -16.79 19.10 -18.81
N ASN A 109 -16.80 20.42 -18.72
CA ASN A 109 -15.72 21.21 -18.15
C ASN A 109 -16.25 21.94 -16.90
N LEU A 110 -15.60 21.69 -15.77
CA LEU A 110 -15.91 22.35 -14.51
C LEU A 110 -14.65 23.06 -13.99
N THR A 111 -14.72 24.38 -13.84
CA THR A 111 -13.69 25.17 -13.15
C THR A 111 -14.34 25.91 -12.00
N ALA A 112 -13.83 25.70 -10.79
CA ALA A 112 -14.34 26.33 -9.58
C ALA A 112 -13.20 26.57 -8.59
N LYS A 113 -13.42 27.41 -7.57
CA LYS A 113 -12.54 27.44 -6.40
C LYS A 113 -12.67 26.14 -5.62
N THR A 114 -13.89 25.73 -5.30
CA THR A 114 -14.19 24.52 -4.55
C THR A 114 -15.43 23.81 -5.09
N LEU A 115 -15.42 22.48 -5.02
CA LEU A 115 -16.57 21.60 -5.20
C LEU A 115 -16.92 21.05 -3.82
N GLU A 116 -17.91 21.66 -3.15
CA GLU A 116 -18.25 21.35 -1.77
C GLU A 116 -18.72 19.90 -1.63
N GLN A 117 -19.67 19.52 -2.48
CA GLN A 117 -20.23 18.19 -2.59
C GLN A 117 -20.50 17.93 -4.06
N GLU A 118 -20.02 16.81 -4.56
CA GLU A 118 -19.99 16.48 -5.98
C GLU A 118 -21.31 15.92 -6.49
N GLY A 119 -22.14 15.29 -5.65
CA GLY A 119 -23.32 14.56 -6.09
C GLY A 119 -23.03 13.69 -7.31
N THR A 120 -23.94 13.64 -8.28
CA THR A 120 -23.68 12.96 -9.56
C THR A 120 -23.13 13.96 -10.60
N ILE A 121 -21.89 13.72 -11.05
CA ILE A 121 -21.29 14.41 -12.20
C ILE A 121 -20.95 13.35 -13.24
N LYS A 122 -21.55 13.45 -14.42
CA LYS A 122 -21.39 12.42 -15.46
C LYS A 122 -21.28 12.90 -16.89
N THR A 123 -20.55 12.15 -17.69
CA THR A 123 -20.46 12.35 -19.14
C THR A 123 -20.16 11.04 -19.87
N GLN A 124 -20.70 10.88 -21.08
CA GLN A 124 -20.33 9.76 -21.95
C GLN A 124 -18.98 10.00 -22.65
N GLY A 125 -18.48 11.24 -22.66
CA GLY A 125 -17.21 11.62 -23.26
C GLY A 125 -16.16 12.04 -22.22
N ASP A 126 -15.60 13.24 -22.40
CA ASP A 126 -14.49 13.72 -21.59
C ASP A 126 -14.97 14.60 -20.41
N LEU A 127 -14.39 14.38 -19.23
CA LEU A 127 -14.59 15.21 -18.04
C LEU A 127 -13.29 15.97 -17.72
N THR A 128 -13.37 17.30 -17.65
CA THR A 128 -12.30 18.15 -17.10
C THR A 128 -12.80 18.84 -15.83
N VAL A 129 -12.05 18.70 -14.73
CA VAL A 129 -12.34 19.36 -13.45
C VAL A 129 -11.10 20.10 -12.97
N ARG A 130 -11.23 21.40 -12.70
CA ARG A 130 -10.15 22.26 -12.23
C ARG A 130 -10.61 22.98 -10.96
N LEU A 131 -9.98 22.64 -9.84
CA LEU A 131 -10.27 23.21 -8.52
C LEU A 131 -9.05 23.99 -7.99
N LYS A 132 -9.29 24.90 -7.05
CA LYS A 132 -8.23 25.55 -6.27
C LYS A 132 -8.06 24.88 -4.91
N ASP A 133 -9.17 24.66 -4.21
CA ASP A 133 -9.17 24.10 -2.88
C ASP A 133 -9.07 22.56 -2.91
N SER A 134 -8.67 21.96 -1.79
CA SER A 134 -8.63 20.51 -1.63
C SER A 134 -10.01 19.89 -1.87
N PHE A 135 -10.02 18.65 -2.37
CA PHE A 135 -11.25 17.93 -2.71
C PHE A 135 -11.19 16.48 -2.23
N THR A 136 -12.29 16.02 -1.63
CA THR A 136 -12.48 14.63 -1.22
C THR A 136 -13.59 14.02 -2.06
N LEU A 137 -13.25 13.04 -2.89
CA LEU A 137 -14.18 12.31 -3.73
C LEU A 137 -14.82 11.17 -2.93
N ASN A 138 -16.12 11.33 -2.65
CA ASN A 138 -16.99 10.39 -1.94
C ASN A 138 -18.08 9.78 -2.85
N ASN A 139 -18.29 10.31 -4.06
CA ASN A 139 -19.11 9.75 -5.12
C ASN A 139 -18.36 9.83 -6.45
N ALA A 140 -18.12 8.68 -7.09
CA ALA A 140 -17.26 8.61 -8.25
C ALA A 140 -17.81 9.42 -9.43
N PHE A 141 -16.91 10.11 -10.15
CA PHE A 141 -17.26 10.68 -11.45
C PHE A 141 -17.58 9.56 -12.44
N GLU A 142 -18.70 9.68 -13.14
CA GLU A 142 -19.06 8.73 -14.20
C GLU A 142 -18.56 9.26 -15.55
N VAL A 143 -17.41 8.77 -16.00
CA VAL A 143 -16.72 9.28 -17.19
C VAL A 143 -16.56 8.19 -18.25
N GLY A 144 -17.17 8.40 -19.41
CA GLY A 144 -17.15 7.42 -20.50
C GLY A 144 -15.82 7.33 -21.28
N ASN A 145 -14.99 8.39 -21.28
CA ASN A 145 -13.73 8.43 -22.02
C ASN A 145 -12.53 8.84 -21.16
N ASN A 146 -12.20 10.14 -21.11
CA ASN A 146 -11.03 10.65 -20.40
C ASN A 146 -11.42 11.54 -19.22
N LEU A 147 -10.69 11.40 -18.11
CA LEU A 147 -10.72 12.32 -16.98
C LEU A 147 -9.43 13.14 -16.96
N ASP A 148 -9.59 14.46 -16.93
CA ASP A 148 -8.53 15.41 -16.59
C ASP A 148 -8.94 16.19 -15.33
N PHE A 149 -8.44 15.75 -14.17
CA PHE A 149 -8.73 16.35 -12.88
C PHE A 149 -7.48 17.05 -12.34
N SER A 150 -7.64 18.30 -11.89
CA SER A 150 -6.61 18.95 -11.11
C SER A 150 -7.16 19.78 -9.96
N THR A 151 -6.47 19.80 -8.83
CA THR A 151 -6.63 20.79 -7.77
C THR A 151 -5.30 21.41 -7.39
N GLN A 152 -5.29 22.65 -6.88
CA GLN A 152 -4.09 23.24 -6.25
C GLN A 152 -3.90 22.75 -4.80
N GLY A 153 -4.97 22.26 -4.16
CA GLY A 153 -4.95 21.63 -2.85
C GLY A 153 -4.72 20.12 -2.93
N ASP A 154 -5.17 19.41 -1.90
CA ASP A 154 -5.05 17.96 -1.78
C ASP A 154 -6.23 17.24 -2.43
N PHE A 155 -5.99 16.06 -3.00
CA PHE A 155 -7.02 15.18 -3.52
C PHE A 155 -7.08 13.89 -2.70
N THR A 156 -8.23 13.62 -2.08
CA THR A 156 -8.50 12.36 -1.38
C THR A 156 -9.55 11.57 -2.14
N ASN A 157 -9.25 10.32 -2.48
CA ASN A 157 -10.17 9.39 -3.11
C ASN A 157 -10.64 8.33 -2.12
N ASN A 158 -11.95 8.28 -1.85
CA ASN A 158 -12.59 7.29 -0.98
C ASN A 158 -13.37 6.20 -1.73
N VAL A 159 -13.45 6.30 -3.06
CA VAL A 159 -14.32 5.50 -3.91
C VAL A 159 -13.57 4.82 -5.04
N ALA A 160 -14.26 3.94 -5.77
CA ALA A 160 -13.76 3.41 -7.02
C ALA A 160 -13.94 4.41 -8.16
N LEU A 161 -12.86 5.12 -8.51
CA LEU A 161 -12.77 6.01 -9.67
C LEU A 161 -12.32 5.20 -10.88
N LEU A 162 -13.29 4.72 -11.66
CA LEU A 162 -13.09 3.85 -12.81
C LEU A 162 -13.22 4.65 -14.11
N ILE A 163 -12.13 4.84 -14.84
CA ILE A 163 -12.09 5.63 -16.07
C ILE A 163 -11.76 4.73 -17.26
N GLY A 164 -12.63 4.70 -18.27
CA GLY A 164 -12.53 3.73 -19.37
C GLY A 164 -11.25 3.82 -20.21
N ASN A 165 -10.66 5.01 -20.36
CA ASN A 165 -9.50 5.22 -21.23
C ASN A 165 -8.30 5.86 -20.51
N ARG A 166 -8.36 7.16 -20.19
CA ARG A 166 -7.23 7.88 -19.57
C ARG A 166 -7.68 8.68 -18.36
N ALA A 167 -6.99 8.49 -17.24
CA ALA A 167 -7.10 9.34 -16.06
C ALA A 167 -5.83 10.18 -15.91
N THR A 168 -5.95 11.51 -15.88
CA THR A 168 -4.87 12.43 -15.53
C THR A 168 -5.28 13.18 -14.27
N LEU A 169 -4.55 12.96 -13.18
CA LEU A 169 -4.84 13.51 -11.86
C LEU A 169 -3.64 14.36 -11.40
N SER A 170 -3.88 15.62 -11.05
CA SER A 170 -2.87 16.52 -10.51
C SER A 170 -3.34 17.17 -9.21
N ALA A 171 -2.53 17.12 -8.15
CA ALA A 171 -2.85 17.76 -6.88
C ALA A 171 -1.57 18.15 -6.12
N ASN A 172 -1.69 18.88 -5.01
CA ASN A 172 -0.60 19.01 -4.05
C ASN A 172 -0.26 17.64 -3.46
N GLN A 173 -1.25 16.96 -2.88
CA GLN A 173 -1.15 15.57 -2.41
C GLN A 173 -2.23 14.71 -3.06
N ILE A 174 -1.92 13.46 -3.37
CA ILE A 174 -2.92 12.46 -3.77
C ILE A 174 -2.97 11.37 -2.69
N ILE A 175 -4.14 11.19 -2.08
CA ILE A 175 -4.40 10.18 -1.05
C ILE A 175 -5.46 9.23 -1.59
N ASN A 176 -5.05 8.00 -1.91
CA ASN A 176 -5.98 6.92 -2.23
C ASN A 176 -6.17 6.06 -0.97
N THR A 177 -7.35 6.16 -0.34
CA THR A 177 -7.61 5.51 0.94
C THR A 177 -7.78 3.99 0.78
N ALA A 178 -7.94 3.26 1.88
CA ALA A 178 -8.06 1.80 1.84
C ALA A 178 -9.28 1.31 1.03
N SER A 179 -10.36 2.10 0.97
CA SER A 179 -11.53 1.84 0.12
C SER A 179 -11.42 2.46 -1.28
N GLY A 180 -10.39 3.27 -1.52
CA GLY A 180 -10.19 3.98 -2.78
C GLY A 180 -9.63 3.08 -3.87
N GLU A 181 -10.12 3.28 -5.09
CA GLU A 181 -9.54 2.72 -6.30
C GLU A 181 -9.39 3.80 -7.36
N ILE A 182 -8.24 3.83 -8.03
CA ILE A 182 -7.99 4.66 -9.22
C ILE A 182 -7.58 3.71 -10.34
N SER A 183 -8.50 3.46 -11.26
CA SER A 183 -8.28 2.48 -12.34
C SER A 183 -8.63 3.08 -13.69
N SER A 184 -7.70 2.96 -14.64
CA SER A 184 -7.94 3.31 -16.04
C SER A 184 -7.01 2.54 -16.97
N LYS A 185 -7.24 2.52 -18.28
CA LYS A 185 -6.25 1.92 -19.19
C LYS A 185 -4.91 2.65 -19.09
N ASN A 186 -4.93 3.98 -19.05
CA ASN A 186 -3.73 4.81 -18.95
C ASN A 186 -3.89 5.86 -17.83
N SER A 187 -3.24 5.67 -16.68
CA SER A 187 -3.30 6.65 -15.59
C SER A 187 -2.00 7.44 -15.48
N LYS A 188 -2.12 8.75 -15.29
CA LYS A 188 -1.01 9.66 -14.93
C LYS A 188 -1.39 10.42 -13.67
N LEU A 189 -0.66 10.17 -12.59
CA LEU A 189 -0.82 10.87 -11.31
C LEU A 189 0.40 11.77 -11.09
N THR A 190 0.17 13.05 -10.79
CA THR A 190 1.23 14.03 -10.52
C THR A 190 0.93 14.78 -9.23
N ALA A 191 1.84 14.72 -8.26
CA ALA A 191 1.68 15.40 -6.98
C ALA A 191 3.02 15.72 -6.32
N ASN A 192 3.02 16.47 -5.22
CA ASN A 192 4.19 16.52 -4.34
C ASN A 192 4.37 15.19 -3.62
N GLU A 193 3.30 14.61 -3.09
CA GLU A 193 3.29 13.26 -2.52
C GLU A 193 2.07 12.44 -2.97
N ILE A 194 2.28 11.15 -3.17
CA ILE A 194 1.23 10.16 -3.45
C ILE A 194 1.25 9.14 -2.32
N THR A 195 0.13 8.97 -1.61
CA THR A 195 -0.06 7.92 -0.61
C THR A 195 -1.16 6.97 -1.07
N ASN A 196 -0.84 5.69 -1.16
CA ASN A 196 -1.77 4.65 -1.56
C ASN A 196 -1.94 3.60 -0.45
N ARG A 197 -3.18 3.43 0.01
CA ARG A 197 -3.66 2.32 0.84
C ARG A 197 -4.67 1.42 0.11
N GLY A 198 -5.24 1.93 -0.98
CA GLY A 198 -6.22 1.22 -1.81
C GLY A 198 -5.58 0.59 -3.03
N LEU A 199 -6.28 0.67 -4.17
CA LEU A 199 -5.82 0.16 -5.46
C LEU A 199 -5.52 1.29 -6.45
N ILE A 200 -4.40 1.19 -7.14
CA ILE A 200 -4.13 1.93 -8.38
C ILE A 200 -3.79 0.89 -9.44
N ASP A 201 -4.59 0.78 -10.51
CA ASP A 201 -4.41 -0.24 -11.56
C ASP A 201 -4.65 0.33 -12.97
N GLY A 202 -4.11 -0.35 -13.97
CA GLY A 202 -4.22 0.01 -15.37
C GLY A 202 -3.36 -0.83 -16.29
N GLU A 203 -3.42 -0.52 -17.59
CA GLU A 203 -2.46 -1.08 -18.55
C GLU A 203 -1.15 -0.30 -18.45
N LYS A 204 -1.21 1.03 -18.48
CA LYS A 204 -0.06 1.91 -18.26
C LYS A 204 -0.32 2.86 -17.10
N ASN A 205 0.52 2.79 -16.07
CA ASN A 205 0.43 3.67 -14.93
C ASN A 205 1.73 4.43 -14.75
N LEU A 206 1.62 5.76 -14.68
CA LEU A 206 2.71 6.69 -14.41
C LEU A 206 2.39 7.49 -13.15
N LEU A 207 3.17 7.29 -12.09
CA LEU A 207 3.08 8.10 -10.88
C LEU A 207 4.34 8.94 -10.77
N ASN A 208 4.17 10.27 -10.78
CA ASN A 208 5.26 11.22 -10.63
C ASN A 208 5.04 12.07 -9.38
N ALA A 209 5.93 11.97 -8.40
CA ALA A 209 5.87 12.78 -7.19
C ALA A 209 7.23 12.99 -6.54
N ASN A 210 7.37 13.92 -5.60
CA ASN A 210 8.60 13.99 -4.80
C ASN A 210 8.72 12.74 -3.90
N LYS A 211 7.59 12.27 -3.36
CA LYS A 211 7.51 11.06 -2.53
C LYS A 211 6.31 10.18 -2.91
N ILE A 212 6.54 8.88 -3.04
CA ILE A 212 5.49 7.88 -3.24
C ILE A 212 5.51 6.94 -2.04
N THR A 213 4.37 6.77 -1.38
CA THR A 213 4.20 5.84 -0.25
C THR A 213 3.08 4.85 -0.56
N ASN A 214 3.44 3.59 -0.78
CA ASN A 214 2.49 2.48 -0.83
C ASN A 214 2.54 1.75 0.52
N ILE A 215 1.40 1.65 1.20
CA ILE A 215 1.39 1.25 2.62
C ILE A 215 0.22 0.34 2.97
N GLY A 216 0.47 -0.65 3.84
CA GLY A 216 -0.58 -1.53 4.36
C GLY A 216 -1.21 -2.39 3.27
N THR A 217 -2.50 -2.18 3.04
CA THR A 217 -3.28 -2.84 1.97
C THR A 217 -3.03 -2.27 0.58
N GLY A 218 -2.14 -1.28 0.46
CA GLY A 218 -1.83 -0.58 -0.78
C GLY A 218 -1.34 -1.50 -1.89
N ARG A 219 -1.98 -1.37 -3.05
CA ARG A 219 -1.65 -2.08 -4.28
C ARG A 219 -1.48 -1.10 -5.43
N ILE A 220 -0.34 -1.17 -6.12
CA ILE A 220 -0.08 -0.38 -7.33
C ILE A 220 0.31 -1.34 -8.46
N TYR A 221 -0.52 -1.42 -9.49
CA TYR A 221 -0.42 -2.37 -10.58
C TYR A 221 -0.33 -1.71 -11.95
N GLY A 222 0.17 -2.44 -12.95
CA GLY A 222 0.25 -2.00 -14.35
C GLY A 222 0.70 -3.13 -15.29
N ASP A 223 0.46 -3.05 -16.59
CA ASP A 223 1.24 -3.84 -17.55
C ASP A 223 2.64 -3.23 -17.68
N HIS A 224 2.67 -1.92 -17.94
CA HIS A 224 3.84 -1.07 -17.77
C HIS A 224 3.57 -0.11 -16.61
N LEU A 225 4.29 -0.29 -15.52
CA LEU A 225 4.23 0.59 -14.36
C LEU A 225 5.53 1.38 -14.27
N ALA A 226 5.41 2.71 -14.27
CA ALA A 226 6.53 3.63 -14.15
C ALA A 226 6.32 4.55 -12.94
N LEU A 227 7.31 4.58 -12.05
CA LEU A 227 7.27 5.34 -10.80
C LEU A 227 8.45 6.32 -10.80
N GLY A 228 8.15 7.61 -10.84
CA GLY A 228 9.12 8.70 -10.83
C GLY A 228 9.08 9.45 -9.50
N SER A 229 10.13 9.36 -8.68
CA SER A 229 10.20 10.13 -7.43
C SER A 229 11.59 10.34 -6.85
N ASN A 230 11.71 11.26 -5.89
CA ASN A 230 12.94 11.31 -5.09
C ASN A 230 12.98 10.18 -4.05
N GLN A 231 11.83 9.84 -3.47
CA GLN A 231 11.73 8.74 -2.51
C GLN A 231 10.50 7.87 -2.77
N LEU A 232 10.68 6.55 -2.70
CA LEU A 232 9.61 5.57 -2.67
C LEU A 232 9.68 4.73 -1.41
N ILE A 233 8.55 4.58 -0.73
CA ILE A 233 8.39 3.71 0.43
C ILE A 233 7.29 2.70 0.12
N ASN A 234 7.61 1.42 0.19
CA ASN A 234 6.67 0.31 0.14
C ASN A 234 6.79 -0.45 1.46
N ARG A 235 5.79 -0.33 2.32
CA ARG A 235 5.87 -0.84 3.69
C ARG A 235 4.57 -1.39 4.21
N GLU A 236 4.68 -2.15 5.27
CA GLU A 236 3.59 -2.67 6.05
C GLU A 236 2.86 -1.59 6.86
N GLU A 237 1.60 -1.86 7.17
CA GLU A 237 0.80 -1.15 8.16
C GLU A 237 -0.27 -2.11 8.69
N ASN A 238 -0.43 -2.16 10.02
CA ASN A 238 -1.44 -2.99 10.69
C ASN A 238 -1.41 -4.47 10.26
N GLY A 239 -0.22 -5.04 10.08
CA GLY A 239 -0.01 -6.44 9.70
C GLY A 239 -0.26 -6.77 8.22
N SER A 240 -0.66 -5.78 7.40
CA SER A 240 -0.76 -5.93 5.94
C SER A 240 0.48 -5.33 5.27
N SER A 241 1.01 -6.03 4.27
CA SER A 241 2.20 -5.60 3.54
C SER A 241 1.85 -5.14 2.14
N ALA A 242 2.41 -4.01 1.73
CA ALA A 242 2.00 -3.35 0.49
C ALA A 242 2.65 -3.99 -0.74
N THR A 243 1.95 -3.96 -1.88
CA THR A 243 2.42 -4.58 -3.13
C THR A 243 2.50 -3.56 -4.27
N ILE A 244 3.64 -3.55 -4.95
CA ILE A 244 3.85 -2.84 -6.22
C ILE A 244 4.16 -3.92 -7.26
N ALA A 245 3.38 -4.02 -8.34
CA ALA A 245 3.60 -5.06 -9.32
C ALA A 245 3.35 -4.63 -10.77
N ALA A 246 4.06 -5.25 -11.71
CA ALA A 246 3.78 -5.09 -13.14
C ALA A 246 3.64 -6.43 -13.88
N ARG A 247 2.79 -6.46 -14.91
CA ARG A 247 2.57 -7.67 -15.73
C ARG A 247 3.59 -7.83 -16.86
N LYS A 248 4.23 -6.75 -17.31
CA LYS A 248 5.22 -6.79 -18.41
C LYS A 248 6.51 -6.06 -18.06
N ARG A 249 6.42 -4.85 -17.49
CA ARG A 249 7.58 -4.01 -17.20
C ARG A 249 7.35 -3.08 -16.02
N LEU A 250 8.32 -3.03 -15.13
CA LEU A 250 8.34 -2.14 -13.97
C LEU A 250 9.57 -1.24 -14.03
N ASP A 251 9.37 0.07 -14.11
CA ASP A 251 10.43 1.07 -14.11
C ASP A 251 10.35 1.93 -12.85
N PHE A 252 11.41 1.90 -12.06
CA PHE A 252 11.62 2.81 -10.94
C PHE A 252 12.62 3.89 -11.36
N GLY A 253 12.11 5.05 -11.77
CA GLY A 253 12.90 6.28 -11.88
C GLY A 253 12.93 6.98 -10.53
N VAL A 254 13.50 6.32 -9.52
CA VAL A 254 13.45 6.72 -8.12
C VAL A 254 14.84 6.83 -7.52
N ASN A 255 15.14 7.97 -6.88
CA ASN A 255 16.46 8.19 -6.27
C ASN A 255 16.72 7.34 -5.01
N LYS A 256 15.72 7.17 -4.13
CA LYS A 256 15.81 6.35 -2.91
C LYS A 256 14.60 5.45 -2.74
N ILE A 257 14.82 4.15 -2.64
CA ILE A 257 13.74 3.16 -2.47
C ILE A 257 13.90 2.44 -1.14
N ILE A 258 12.79 2.32 -0.39
CA ILE A 258 12.70 1.52 0.82
C ILE A 258 11.53 0.53 0.64
N ASN A 259 11.85 -0.75 0.64
CA ASN A 259 10.91 -1.86 0.67
C ASN A 259 11.08 -2.60 2.00
N SER A 260 10.04 -2.71 2.83
CA SER A 260 10.18 -3.27 4.17
C SER A 260 9.08 -4.26 4.57
N ASN A 261 9.47 -5.22 5.42
CA ASN A 261 8.61 -6.02 6.28
C ASN A 261 7.44 -6.67 5.52
N GLY A 262 7.75 -7.69 4.72
CA GLY A 262 6.78 -8.46 3.92
C GLY A 262 6.29 -7.75 2.66
N SER A 263 6.61 -6.46 2.48
CA SER A 263 6.17 -5.72 1.29
C SER A 263 6.88 -6.23 0.04
N THR A 264 6.14 -6.21 -1.08
CA THR A 264 6.58 -6.86 -2.32
C THR A 264 6.66 -5.87 -3.47
N MET A 265 7.76 -5.92 -4.22
CA MET A 265 7.91 -5.30 -5.54
C MET A 265 8.11 -6.41 -6.57
N MET A 266 7.20 -6.54 -7.54
CA MET A 266 7.19 -7.68 -8.46
C MET A 266 7.04 -7.27 -9.93
N SER A 267 7.68 -8.00 -10.84
CA SER A 267 7.37 -7.93 -12.28
C SER A 267 7.25 -9.32 -12.89
N LEU A 268 6.20 -9.57 -13.66
CA LEU A 268 6.11 -10.80 -14.46
C LEU A 268 6.98 -10.71 -15.74
N GLY A 269 7.58 -9.56 -16.01
CA GLY A 269 8.59 -9.38 -17.06
C GLY A 269 9.86 -8.75 -16.48
N THR A 270 10.30 -7.61 -17.02
CA THR A 270 11.55 -6.95 -16.60
C THR A 270 11.33 -5.91 -15.50
N MET A 271 12.34 -5.68 -14.68
CA MET A 271 12.38 -4.63 -13.66
C MET A 271 13.64 -3.77 -13.81
N HIS A 272 13.48 -2.45 -13.77
CA HIS A 272 14.58 -1.51 -13.96
C HIS A 272 14.58 -0.45 -12.87
N PHE A 273 15.75 -0.19 -12.29
CA PHE A 273 15.98 0.85 -11.29
C PHE A 273 16.95 1.89 -11.83
N GLY A 274 16.59 3.15 -11.67
CA GLY A 274 17.38 4.31 -12.07
C GLY A 274 16.91 5.56 -11.31
N LYS A 275 17.61 6.68 -11.47
CA LYS A 275 17.36 7.92 -10.71
C LYS A 275 16.07 8.64 -11.12
N THR A 276 15.76 8.65 -12.41
CA THR A 276 14.65 9.39 -13.02
C THR A 276 14.02 8.56 -14.12
N LEU A 277 12.87 9.02 -14.63
CA LEU A 277 12.27 8.48 -15.84
C LEU A 277 12.67 9.32 -17.06
N ASP A 278 12.87 8.69 -18.21
CA ASP A 278 13.04 9.37 -19.50
C ASP A 278 11.68 9.73 -20.14
N GLU A 279 11.71 10.26 -21.37
CA GLU A 279 10.51 10.61 -22.15
C GLU A 279 9.62 9.41 -22.47
N ASN A 280 10.18 8.19 -22.50
CA ASN A 280 9.46 6.94 -22.71
C ASN A 280 9.03 6.26 -21.39
N HIS A 281 9.21 6.95 -20.27
CA HIS A 281 8.90 6.45 -18.92
C HIS A 281 9.73 5.23 -18.52
N GLN A 282 10.99 5.20 -18.97
CA GLN A 282 11.97 4.18 -18.61
C GLN A 282 12.94 4.70 -17.56
N ALA A 283 13.35 3.81 -16.64
CA ALA A 283 14.28 4.18 -15.59
C ALA A 283 15.68 4.46 -16.18
N VAL A 284 16.23 5.64 -15.88
CA VAL A 284 17.55 6.10 -16.35
C VAL A 284 18.31 6.83 -15.24
N GLY A 285 19.62 6.95 -15.41
CA GLY A 285 20.50 7.64 -14.46
C GLY A 285 20.78 6.82 -13.19
N LEU A 286 21.87 7.16 -12.49
CA LEU A 286 22.35 6.45 -11.32
C LEU A 286 21.61 6.92 -10.04
N ALA A 287 20.75 6.08 -9.49
CA ALA A 287 20.03 6.32 -8.24
C ALA A 287 20.95 6.19 -7.02
N ASP A 288 20.52 6.70 -5.87
CA ASP A 288 21.31 6.67 -4.64
C ASP A 288 21.23 5.31 -3.94
N SER A 289 20.03 4.82 -3.64
CA SER A 289 19.89 3.55 -2.91
C SER A 289 18.59 2.79 -3.13
N VAL A 290 18.70 1.47 -3.04
CA VAL A 290 17.59 0.53 -2.88
C VAL A 290 17.81 -0.24 -1.59
N GLN A 291 16.87 -0.14 -0.66
CA GLN A 291 16.88 -0.82 0.62
C GLN A 291 15.73 -1.81 0.69
N ASN A 292 16.05 -3.10 0.73
CA ASN A 292 15.13 -4.21 0.85
C ASN A 292 15.33 -4.90 2.21
N HIS A 293 14.42 -4.67 3.15
CA HIS A 293 14.54 -5.16 4.52
C HIS A 293 13.40 -6.12 4.87
N ASN A 294 13.69 -7.39 5.12
CA ASN A 294 12.67 -8.42 5.38
C ASN A 294 11.54 -8.43 4.34
N ALA A 295 11.86 -8.13 3.07
CA ALA A 295 10.91 -7.83 2.02
C ALA A 295 11.34 -8.48 0.69
N VAL A 296 10.45 -8.47 -0.30
CA VAL A 296 10.66 -9.20 -1.56
C VAL A 296 10.75 -8.24 -2.75
N ILE A 297 11.80 -8.37 -3.54
CA ILE A 297 11.92 -7.81 -4.89
C ILE A 297 12.05 -8.99 -5.85
N GLU A 298 11.13 -9.12 -6.80
CA GLU A 298 11.10 -10.26 -7.71
C GLU A 298 10.79 -9.85 -9.15
N ALA A 299 11.50 -10.44 -10.11
CA ALA A 299 11.13 -10.37 -11.51
C ALA A 299 11.24 -11.74 -12.18
N LEU A 300 10.26 -12.11 -13.00
CA LEU A 300 10.36 -13.31 -13.85
C LEU A 300 11.41 -13.13 -14.96
N GLY A 301 11.61 -11.90 -15.42
CA GLY A 301 12.69 -11.52 -16.32
C GLY A 301 13.87 -10.87 -15.59
N ARG A 302 14.66 -10.14 -16.36
CA ARG A 302 15.85 -9.44 -15.87
C ARG A 302 15.53 -8.32 -14.88
N ILE A 303 16.38 -8.18 -13.86
CA ILE A 303 16.44 -7.00 -12.99
C ILE A 303 17.70 -6.20 -13.30
N SER A 304 17.56 -4.90 -13.58
CA SER A 304 18.68 -4.00 -13.80
C SER A 304 18.73 -2.94 -12.69
N PHE A 305 19.81 -2.92 -11.91
CA PHE A 305 20.07 -1.93 -10.86
C PHE A 305 21.07 -0.88 -11.36
N ASN A 306 20.59 0.29 -11.76
CA ASN A 306 21.44 1.48 -11.95
C ASN A 306 21.39 2.35 -10.69
N VAL A 307 22.03 1.87 -9.62
CA VAL A 307 21.93 2.41 -8.26
C VAL A 307 23.30 2.36 -7.59
N LYS A 308 23.69 3.37 -6.81
CA LYS A 308 24.98 3.36 -6.08
C LYS A 308 25.03 2.31 -4.98
N GLY A 309 23.93 2.09 -4.25
CA GLY A 309 23.87 1.15 -3.13
C GLY A 309 22.63 0.26 -3.17
N VAL A 310 22.82 -1.04 -3.02
CA VAL A 310 21.74 -2.01 -2.85
C VAL A 310 21.94 -2.74 -1.52
N GLU A 311 21.01 -2.55 -0.60
CA GLU A 311 20.98 -3.24 0.69
C GLU A 311 19.86 -4.27 0.73
N ASN A 312 20.20 -5.55 0.93
CA ASN A 312 19.27 -6.65 1.13
C ASN A 312 19.54 -7.28 2.50
N GLN A 313 18.69 -7.03 3.49
CA GLN A 313 18.98 -7.36 4.89
C GLN A 313 17.79 -7.95 5.64
N HIS A 314 18.06 -8.95 6.48
CA HIS A 314 17.13 -9.41 7.50
C HIS A 314 17.44 -8.64 8.79
N LYS A 315 16.57 -7.69 9.17
CA LYS A 315 16.74 -6.80 10.33
C LYS A 315 16.04 -7.27 11.60
N LEU A 316 15.29 -8.37 11.53
CA LEU A 316 14.43 -8.87 12.61
C LEU A 316 14.91 -10.17 13.28
N LEU A 317 16.16 -10.59 13.04
CA LEU A 317 16.73 -11.76 13.71
C LEU A 317 16.90 -11.47 15.21
N LYS A 318 16.39 -12.38 16.04
CA LYS A 318 16.58 -12.36 17.49
C LYS A 318 17.06 -13.72 17.96
N LEU A 319 17.99 -13.70 18.91
CA LEU A 319 18.49 -14.88 19.58
C LEU A 319 17.93 -14.94 21.01
N GLU A 320 17.58 -16.13 21.46
CA GLU A 320 17.21 -16.41 22.84
C GLU A 320 17.95 -17.66 23.33
N MET A 321 18.38 -17.65 24.60
CA MET A 321 18.94 -18.82 25.24
C MET A 321 17.80 -19.80 25.57
N GLN A 322 17.83 -20.97 24.96
CA GLN A 322 16.85 -22.03 25.22
C GLN A 322 17.56 -23.27 25.77
N GLU A 323 16.91 -23.93 26.74
CA GLU A 323 17.38 -25.22 27.26
C GLU A 323 17.15 -26.28 26.18
N THR A 324 18.25 -26.80 25.62
CA THR A 324 18.22 -27.81 24.56
C THR A 324 18.35 -29.22 25.11
N SER A 325 18.87 -29.36 26.32
CA SER A 325 19.04 -30.63 26.98
C SER A 325 18.87 -30.49 28.49
N ARG A 326 18.15 -31.44 29.09
CA ARG A 326 18.00 -31.59 30.54
C ARG A 326 18.08 -33.05 30.90
N ILE A 327 19.22 -33.44 31.46
CA ILE A 327 19.52 -34.84 31.77
C ILE A 327 19.73 -34.96 33.28
N PRO A 328 18.93 -35.75 34.00
CA PRO A 328 19.23 -36.09 35.37
C PRO A 328 20.46 -37.00 35.39
N ILE A 329 21.45 -36.65 36.20
CA ILE A 329 22.69 -37.41 36.36
C ILE A 329 22.73 -37.93 37.80
N PHE A 330 22.85 -39.25 37.90
CA PHE A 330 23.06 -39.97 39.15
C PHE A 330 24.43 -40.62 39.10
N GLU A 331 25.33 -40.15 39.95
CA GLU A 331 26.72 -40.60 39.99
C GLU A 331 27.13 -40.95 41.41
N TYR A 332 28.11 -41.84 41.53
CA TYR A 332 28.76 -42.17 42.78
C TYR A 332 30.26 -41.93 42.69
N SER A 333 30.87 -41.47 43.79
CA SER A 333 32.34 -41.47 43.94
C SER A 333 32.76 -42.40 45.07
N PHE A 334 33.90 -43.07 44.89
CA PHE A 334 34.43 -44.06 45.82
C PHE A 334 35.51 -43.43 46.72
N GLY A 335 35.29 -43.41 48.04
CA GLY A 335 36.20 -42.77 48.98
C GLY A 335 36.50 -41.32 48.62
N ASN A 336 37.79 -41.01 48.54
CA ASN A 336 38.31 -39.70 48.11
C ASN A 336 38.84 -39.71 46.65
N GLU A 337 38.45 -40.70 45.85
CA GLU A 337 38.86 -40.75 44.44
C GLU A 337 38.10 -39.70 43.60
N PRO A 338 38.76 -39.05 42.61
CA PRO A 338 38.12 -38.04 41.77
C PRO A 338 37.18 -38.64 40.71
N GLN A 339 37.30 -39.95 40.46
CA GLN A 339 36.50 -40.66 39.45
C GLN A 339 35.04 -40.76 39.90
N ARG A 340 34.12 -40.52 38.96
CA ARG A 340 32.69 -40.72 39.14
C ARG A 340 32.20 -41.88 38.30
N TYR A 341 31.28 -42.65 38.85
CA TYR A 341 30.63 -43.79 38.19
C TYR A 341 29.14 -43.50 38.07
N ALA A 342 28.60 -43.60 36.85
CA ALA A 342 27.16 -43.48 36.64
C ALA A 342 26.42 -44.60 37.41
N LYS A 343 25.22 -44.31 37.92
CA LYS A 343 24.47 -45.25 38.76
C LYS A 343 24.19 -46.61 38.11
N ASP A 344 24.13 -46.64 36.79
CA ASP A 344 23.90 -47.80 35.94
C ASP A 344 25.18 -48.46 35.40
N THR A 345 26.36 -48.03 35.89
CA THR A 345 27.64 -48.68 35.55
C THR A 345 27.58 -50.17 35.91
N GLU A 346 27.82 -51.03 34.93
CA GLU A 346 27.80 -52.49 35.12
C GLU A 346 28.79 -52.93 36.21
N GLY A 347 28.33 -53.73 37.16
CA GLY A 347 29.13 -54.19 38.31
C GLY A 347 29.16 -53.24 39.51
N LEU A 348 28.60 -52.03 39.39
CA LEU A 348 28.45 -51.10 40.51
C LEU A 348 27.24 -51.47 41.36
N THR A 349 27.44 -51.75 42.66
CA THR A 349 26.33 -52.14 43.55
C THR A 349 26.38 -51.45 44.91
N LYS A 350 25.21 -51.09 45.44
CA LYS A 350 25.05 -50.65 46.83
C LYS A 350 24.75 -51.87 47.70
N ILE A 351 25.67 -52.19 48.59
CA ILE A 351 25.56 -53.32 49.50
C ILE A 351 25.13 -52.81 50.85
N LYS A 352 23.98 -53.27 51.32
CA LYS A 352 23.50 -52.98 52.66
C LYS A 352 24.32 -53.79 53.66
N ARG A 353 24.95 -53.12 54.62
CA ARG A 353 25.85 -53.71 55.63
C ARG A 353 25.39 -53.48 57.07
N ASP A 354 24.14 -53.06 57.27
CA ASP A 354 23.59 -52.99 58.61
C ASP A 354 23.18 -54.39 59.15
N ASN A 355 23.16 -54.53 60.47
CA ASN A 355 22.73 -55.74 61.18
C ASN A 355 23.52 -57.03 60.82
N ASP A 356 24.82 -56.92 60.57
CA ASP A 356 25.69 -58.11 60.46
C ASP A 356 25.81 -58.79 61.83
N SER A 357 25.43 -60.07 61.90
CA SER A 357 25.37 -60.89 63.12
C SER A 357 26.66 -61.67 63.41
N SER A 358 27.73 -61.36 62.68
CA SER A 358 29.05 -61.97 62.86
C SER A 358 29.74 -61.53 64.17
N HIS A 359 30.67 -62.35 64.68
CA HIS A 359 31.39 -62.11 65.95
C HIS A 359 32.24 -60.83 65.97
N TRP A 360 32.48 -60.25 64.79
CA TRP A 360 33.21 -58.99 64.56
C TRP A 360 32.35 -57.97 63.77
N GLY A 361 31.04 -58.21 63.69
CA GLY A 361 30.10 -57.46 62.87
C GLY A 361 29.71 -56.10 63.46
N THR A 362 29.06 -55.29 62.64
CA THR A 362 28.63 -53.93 62.98
C THR A 362 27.61 -53.90 64.12
N ASN A 363 27.66 -52.88 64.99
CA ASN A 363 26.72 -52.69 66.10
C ASN A 363 25.26 -52.71 65.61
N ARG A 364 24.40 -53.55 66.22
CA ARG A 364 22.96 -53.72 65.86
C ARG A 364 22.13 -52.43 65.89
N ASN A 365 22.65 -51.37 66.50
CA ASN A 365 22.01 -50.06 66.55
C ASN A 365 22.28 -49.19 65.32
N VAL A 366 23.25 -49.56 64.46
CA VAL A 366 23.52 -48.87 63.20
C VAL A 366 22.52 -49.36 62.16
N LYS A 367 21.69 -48.45 61.67
CA LYS A 367 20.67 -48.71 60.64
C LYS A 367 21.02 -47.93 59.37
N ASN A 368 20.73 -48.49 58.20
CA ASN A 368 20.99 -47.86 56.90
C ASN A 368 22.48 -47.61 56.59
N LEU A 369 23.37 -48.49 57.05
CA LEU A 369 24.77 -48.51 56.61
C LEU A 369 24.85 -49.20 55.23
N TYR A 370 25.45 -48.52 54.27
CA TYR A 370 25.66 -49.05 52.92
C TYR A 370 27.12 -48.87 52.51
N ALA A 371 27.69 -49.89 51.88
CA ALA A 371 28.95 -49.80 51.17
C ALA A 371 28.69 -49.72 49.66
N LEU A 372 29.50 -48.97 48.95
CA LEU A 372 29.54 -48.98 47.49
C LEU A 372 30.59 -50.01 47.04
N ARG A 373 30.19 -50.94 46.18
CA ARG A 373 31.09 -51.89 45.50
C ARG A 373 31.31 -51.45 44.07
N LEU A 374 32.57 -51.27 43.69
CA LEU A 374 33.00 -50.97 42.33
C LEU A 374 33.04 -52.23 41.44
N PRO A 375 33.02 -52.06 40.09
CA PRO A 375 33.12 -53.19 39.15
C PRO A 375 34.41 -54.02 39.29
N ASP A 376 35.48 -53.41 39.81
CA ASP A 376 36.76 -54.07 40.11
C ASP A 376 36.75 -54.91 41.41
N GLY A 377 35.62 -54.91 42.13
CA GLY A 377 35.42 -55.67 43.36
C GLY A 377 35.80 -54.95 44.65
N ARG A 378 36.32 -53.71 44.59
CA ARG A 378 36.60 -52.91 45.80
C ARG A 378 35.30 -52.43 46.45
N GLU A 379 35.26 -52.43 47.79
CA GLU A 379 34.10 -52.02 48.58
C GLU A 379 34.49 -50.99 49.64
N SER A 380 33.68 -49.94 49.83
CA SER A 380 33.93 -48.90 50.83
C SER A 380 32.62 -48.35 51.40
N GLU A 381 32.59 -48.09 52.70
CA GLU A 381 31.50 -47.38 53.40
C GLU A 381 31.66 -45.85 53.27
N GLU A 382 32.85 -45.38 52.91
CA GLU A 382 33.11 -44.00 52.52
C GLU A 382 32.87 -43.83 51.02
N TRP A 383 31.74 -43.23 50.66
CA TRP A 383 31.36 -42.91 49.28
C TRP A 383 30.43 -41.69 49.27
N ARG A 384 30.26 -41.08 48.09
CA ARG A 384 29.34 -39.94 47.92
C ARG A 384 28.35 -40.22 46.80
N GLU A 385 27.14 -39.73 46.98
CA GLU A 385 26.08 -39.70 45.97
C GLU A 385 25.98 -38.30 45.38
N TYR A 386 25.91 -38.22 44.06
CA TYR A 386 25.61 -37.01 43.33
C TYR A 386 24.31 -37.22 42.57
N ASP A 387 23.30 -36.45 42.95
CA ASP A 387 22.02 -36.35 42.25
C ASP A 387 21.86 -34.90 41.82
N TYR A 388 22.02 -34.66 40.53
CA TYR A 388 21.93 -33.31 39.96
C TYR A 388 21.38 -33.37 38.55
N ILE A 389 20.81 -32.25 38.12
CA ILE A 389 20.33 -32.10 36.75
C ILE A 389 21.39 -31.34 35.98
N ARG A 390 21.88 -31.92 34.88
CA ARG A 390 22.72 -31.20 33.92
C ARG A 390 21.81 -30.61 32.84
N THR A 391 21.86 -29.28 32.71
CA THR A 391 21.17 -28.55 31.65
C THR A 391 22.20 -28.02 30.65
N ILE A 392 21.85 -28.08 29.36
CA ILE A 392 22.60 -27.43 28.27
C ILE A 392 21.68 -26.36 27.70
N ASN A 393 22.16 -25.12 27.68
CA ASN A 393 21.44 -23.99 27.11
C ASN A 393 22.21 -23.49 25.90
N GLU A 394 21.54 -23.32 24.76
CA GLU A 394 22.14 -22.84 23.52
C GLU A 394 21.36 -21.62 23.01
N SER A 395 22.06 -20.73 22.30
CA SER A 395 21.41 -19.58 21.64
C SER A 395 20.66 -20.07 20.40
N MET A 396 19.34 -19.95 20.41
CA MET A 396 18.46 -20.32 19.30
C MET A 396 17.86 -19.08 18.63
N ILE A 397 17.69 -19.14 17.31
CA ILE A 397 16.99 -18.11 16.54
C ILE A 397 15.49 -18.24 16.80
N ILE A 398 14.86 -17.15 17.22
CA ILE A 398 13.40 -17.09 17.32
C ILE A 398 12.83 -16.75 15.94
N PRO A 399 11.72 -17.38 15.50
CA PRO A 399 11.04 -17.00 14.28
C PRO A 399 10.73 -15.50 14.24
N ALA A 400 11.21 -14.83 13.20
CA ALA A 400 10.91 -13.42 12.97
C ALA A 400 9.47 -13.26 12.43
N VAL A 401 8.87 -12.09 12.67
CA VAL A 401 7.51 -11.75 12.16
C VAL A 401 7.49 -11.71 10.62
N TYR A 402 8.63 -11.39 10.02
CA TYR A 402 8.82 -11.37 8.57
C TYR A 402 10.06 -12.17 8.19
N ASP A 403 9.96 -12.90 7.09
CA ASP A 403 11.04 -13.69 6.51
C ASP A 403 12.27 -12.83 6.14
N GLU A 404 13.33 -13.50 5.73
CA GLU A 404 14.51 -12.86 5.15
C GLU A 404 14.20 -12.04 3.90
N ALA A 405 15.02 -11.00 3.68
CA ALA A 405 14.92 -10.21 2.47
C ALA A 405 15.36 -11.04 1.25
N LYS A 406 14.62 -10.89 0.15
CA LYS A 406 14.85 -11.64 -1.10
C LYS A 406 14.88 -10.70 -2.29
N ILE A 407 15.90 -10.85 -3.13
CA ILE A 407 15.94 -10.30 -4.49
C ILE A 407 16.04 -11.49 -5.45
N ILE A 408 15.04 -11.69 -6.31
CA ILE A 408 14.92 -12.89 -7.15
C ILE A 408 14.69 -12.50 -8.61
N SER A 409 15.48 -13.05 -9.51
CA SER A 409 15.26 -12.96 -10.96
C SER A 409 15.11 -14.34 -11.60
N GLY A 410 14.08 -14.52 -12.41
CA GLY A 410 13.90 -15.69 -13.29
C GLY A 410 14.81 -15.69 -14.52
N ASP A 411 15.55 -14.61 -14.75
CA ASP A 411 16.63 -14.50 -15.73
C ASP A 411 17.90 -14.01 -15.02
N LYS A 412 18.30 -12.75 -15.26
CA LYS A 412 19.58 -12.18 -14.85
C LYS A 412 19.40 -11.01 -13.90
N ILE A 413 20.37 -10.80 -13.00
CA ILE A 413 20.50 -9.55 -12.24
C ILE A 413 21.76 -8.81 -12.69
N ASP A 414 21.59 -7.58 -13.17
CA ASP A 414 22.69 -6.68 -13.53
C ASP A 414 22.81 -5.57 -12.49
N PHE A 415 23.97 -5.43 -11.85
CA PHE A 415 24.33 -4.31 -10.98
C PHE A 415 25.27 -3.36 -11.71
N TYR A 416 24.83 -2.13 -11.94
CA TYR A 416 25.62 -1.08 -12.59
C TYR A 416 26.11 -0.08 -11.55
N SER A 417 27.43 -0.06 -11.31
CA SER A 417 28.08 0.84 -10.35
C SER A 417 27.52 0.74 -8.91
N SER A 418 27.06 -0.44 -8.50
CA SER A 418 26.44 -0.66 -7.18
C SER A 418 27.41 -1.28 -6.16
N ASP A 419 27.43 -0.71 -4.95
CA ASP A 419 27.84 -1.40 -3.72
C ASP A 419 26.68 -2.26 -3.22
N VAL A 420 26.87 -3.58 -3.14
CA VAL A 420 25.81 -4.54 -2.82
C VAL A 420 26.09 -5.18 -1.48
N LYS A 421 25.21 -4.92 -0.51
CA LYS A 421 25.24 -5.53 0.81
C LYS A 421 24.09 -6.53 0.98
N ASN A 422 24.42 -7.81 1.07
CA ASN A 422 23.48 -8.88 1.36
C ASN A 422 23.81 -9.51 2.73
N ALA A 423 22.93 -9.35 3.73
CA ALA A 423 23.16 -9.86 5.08
C ALA A 423 21.95 -10.67 5.57
N ASP A 424 22.20 -11.91 5.98
CA ASP A 424 21.17 -12.86 6.48
C ASP A 424 19.96 -12.97 5.52
N SER A 425 20.23 -12.81 4.22
CA SER A 425 19.25 -12.60 3.15
C SER A 425 19.70 -13.27 1.86
N LYS A 426 18.82 -13.30 0.85
CA LYS A 426 19.07 -14.03 -0.41
C LYS A 426 18.99 -13.11 -1.63
N ILE A 427 19.97 -13.25 -2.52
CA ILE A 427 19.94 -12.71 -3.89
C ILE A 427 20.12 -13.90 -4.84
N ILE A 428 19.15 -14.13 -5.73
CA ILE A 428 19.08 -15.31 -6.59
C ILE A 428 18.75 -14.89 -8.02
N ALA A 429 19.51 -15.40 -8.98
CA ALA A 429 19.24 -15.23 -10.41
C ALA A 429 19.35 -16.60 -11.10
N ASN A 430 18.50 -16.85 -12.09
CA ASN A 430 18.49 -18.10 -12.83
C ASN A 430 19.69 -18.23 -13.78
N THR A 431 19.97 -17.19 -14.57
CA THR A 431 21.03 -17.20 -15.59
C THR A 431 22.34 -16.62 -15.10
N GLY A 432 22.32 -15.63 -14.21
CA GLY A 432 23.53 -15.09 -13.60
C GLY A 432 23.35 -13.75 -12.89
N ILE A 433 24.38 -13.37 -12.14
CA ILE A 433 24.52 -12.07 -11.49
C ILE A 433 25.79 -11.42 -12.06
N GLU A 434 25.67 -10.23 -12.64
CA GLU A 434 26.79 -9.48 -13.19
C GLU A 434 26.98 -8.12 -12.51
N TYR A 435 28.24 -7.78 -12.27
CA TYR A 435 28.67 -6.49 -11.75
C TYR A 435 29.39 -5.73 -12.87
N HIS A 436 28.77 -4.64 -13.32
CA HIS A 436 29.35 -3.74 -14.29
C HIS A 436 30.09 -2.65 -13.51
N GLN A 437 31.43 -2.76 -13.46
CA GLN A 437 32.26 -1.66 -12.95
C GLN A 437 32.23 -0.52 -13.96
N GLY A 438 31.84 0.66 -13.49
CA GLY A 438 31.82 1.90 -14.28
C GLY A 438 33.20 2.50 -14.47
#